data_AF-G2I3D3-F1
#
_entry.id   AF-G2I3D3-F1
#
_cell.length_a   1.000
_cell.length_b   1.000
_cell.length_c   1.000
_cell.angle_alpha   90.00
_cell.angle_beta   90.00
_cell.angle_gamma   90.00
#
_symmetry.space_group_name_H-M   'P 1'
#
loop_
_entity.id
_entity.type
_entity.pdbx_description
1 polymer ?
#
loop_
_entity_poly.entity_id
_entity_poly.type
_entity_poly.pdbx_seq_one_letter_code
_entity_poly.pdbx_strand_id
1 'polypeptide(L)'
;MISHPFAFMRLPYALLTAMDSRMLHFWLQPVHYLIRIVHIISMALFFGMDMLFDFGILSRRMAGKLAPAAQLMVQPLHINLAIAMVTGVILFFYDPVHIGSRAYLTPKLLLITLAMLNAWWCHRSVYLSVLRGCNTPSLHGRIGACLSLCLWTGVMVMSCLNSEGVPKVFLR
;
A
#
# COMPACT_ATOMS: atom_id res chain seq x y z
N MET A 1 14.53 -13.72 -26.07
CA MET A 1 13.55 -12.69 -25.61
C MET A 1 13.07 -13.12 -24.23
N ILE A 2 13.62 -12.53 -23.16
CA ILE A 2 13.22 -12.88 -21.78
C ILE A 2 11.86 -12.22 -21.56
N SER A 3 10.78 -12.98 -21.78
CA SER A 3 9.43 -12.56 -21.44
C SER A 3 9.32 -12.52 -19.92
N HIS A 4 9.43 -11.33 -19.33
CA HIS A 4 9.14 -11.15 -17.91
C HIS A 4 7.76 -11.77 -17.60
N PRO A 5 7.62 -12.52 -16.49
CA PRO A 5 6.36 -13.20 -16.16
C PRO A 5 5.18 -12.22 -16.04
N PHE A 6 5.44 -10.95 -15.73
CA PHE A 6 4.42 -9.89 -15.64
C PHE A 6 4.30 -9.02 -16.90
N ALA A 7 4.94 -9.38 -18.01
CA ALA A 7 4.92 -8.58 -19.24
C ALA A 7 3.50 -8.36 -19.78
N PHE A 8 2.59 -9.31 -19.55
CA PHE A 8 1.18 -9.22 -19.94
C PHE A 8 0.37 -8.21 -19.12
N MET A 9 0.83 -7.80 -17.94
CA MET A 9 0.15 -6.85 -17.06
C MET A 9 0.60 -5.39 -17.26
N ARG A 10 1.46 -5.10 -18.24
CA ARG A 10 1.86 -3.71 -18.52
C ARG A 10 0.66 -2.89 -18.96
N LEU A 11 0.55 -1.67 -18.45
CA LEU A 11 -0.49 -0.75 -18.89
C LEU A 11 -0.29 -0.44 -20.39
N PRO A 12 -1.38 -0.44 -21.18
CA PRO A 12 -1.30 -0.19 -22.61
C PRO A 12 -0.71 1.21 -22.85
N TYR A 13 0.29 1.29 -23.72
CA TYR A 13 1.04 2.52 -23.99
C TYR A 13 0.16 3.70 -24.39
N ALA A 14 -0.91 3.44 -25.16
CA ALA A 14 -1.89 4.44 -25.56
C ALA A 14 -2.61 5.11 -24.37
N LEU A 15 -2.83 4.36 -23.28
CA LEU A 15 -3.49 4.86 -22.08
C LEU A 15 -2.51 5.71 -21.26
N LEU A 16 -1.25 5.29 -21.17
CA LEU A 16 -0.20 6.08 -20.50
C LEU A 16 0.08 7.41 -21.19
N THR A 17 0.08 7.43 -22.53
CA THR A 17 0.27 8.66 -23.31
C THR A 17 -0.95 9.57 -23.27
N ALA A 18 -2.17 9.03 -23.17
CA ALA A 18 -3.37 9.83 -22.95
C ALA A 18 -3.41 10.48 -21.55
N MET A 19 -2.84 9.82 -20.53
CA MET A 19 -2.72 10.34 -19.17
C MET A 19 -1.53 11.30 -18.98
N ASP A 20 -0.57 11.28 -19.90
CA ASP A 20 0.59 12.17 -19.85
C ASP A 20 0.19 13.58 -20.24
N SER A 21 0.22 14.50 -19.27
CA SER A 21 -0.01 15.91 -19.54
C SER A 21 1.25 16.70 -19.19
N ARG A 22 1.87 17.28 -20.23
CA ARG A 22 3.05 18.15 -20.07
C ARG A 22 2.79 19.28 -19.08
N MET A 23 1.57 19.79 -19.03
CA MET A 23 1.20 20.88 -18.13
C MET A 23 1.27 20.48 -16.65
N LEU A 24 0.83 19.27 -16.27
CA LEU A 24 0.99 18.77 -14.90
C LEU A 24 2.47 18.57 -14.57
N HIS A 25 3.25 18.03 -15.51
CA HIS A 25 4.68 17.79 -15.29
C HIS A 25 5.41 19.08 -14.90
N PHE A 26 5.23 20.16 -15.66
CA PHE A 26 5.85 21.46 -15.36
C PHE A 26 5.38 22.07 -14.03
N TRP A 27 4.09 21.97 -13.70
CA TRP A 27 3.54 22.49 -12.45
C TRP A 27 4.02 21.73 -11.21
N LEU A 28 4.17 20.42 -11.32
CA LEU A 28 4.59 19.55 -10.22
C LEU A 28 6.10 19.46 -10.07
N GLN A 29 6.90 19.77 -11.09
CA GLN A 29 8.36 19.68 -11.07
C GLN A 29 9.03 20.33 -9.84
N PRO A 30 8.64 21.55 -9.38
CA PRO A 30 9.26 22.15 -8.20
C PRO A 30 8.78 21.55 -6.87
N VAL A 31 7.60 20.93 -6.81
CA VAL A 31 7.00 20.42 -5.55
C VAL A 31 7.09 18.89 -5.44
N HIS A 32 7.46 18.24 -6.55
CA HIS A 32 7.58 16.80 -6.72
C HIS A 32 8.31 16.11 -5.57
N TYR A 33 9.47 16.66 -5.14
CA TYR A 33 10.29 16.06 -4.09
C TYR A 33 9.60 16.13 -2.72
N LEU A 34 8.87 17.21 -2.42
CA LEU A 34 8.10 17.35 -1.18
C LEU A 34 6.98 16.32 -1.15
N ILE A 35 6.26 16.15 -2.26
CA ILE A 35 5.19 15.15 -2.37
C ILE A 35 5.76 13.75 -2.16
N ARG A 36 6.93 13.46 -2.73
CA ARG A 36 7.63 12.19 -2.52
C ARG A 36 8.01 11.97 -1.06
N ILE A 37 8.52 12.99 -0.37
CA ILE A 37 8.85 12.91 1.06
C ILE A 37 7.60 12.64 1.89
N VAL A 38 6.53 13.41 1.67
CA VAL A 38 5.24 13.23 2.37
C VAL A 38 4.70 11.82 2.13
N HIS A 39 4.74 11.34 0.88
CA HIS A 39 4.32 9.98 0.54
C HIS A 39 5.08 8.92 1.34
N ILE A 40 6.41 9.00 1.39
CA ILE A 40 7.25 8.04 2.10
C ILE A 40 6.98 8.09 3.61
N ILE A 41 6.87 9.28 4.20
CA ILE A 41 6.59 9.44 5.64
C ILE A 41 5.21 8.87 5.98
N SER A 42 4.18 9.22 5.22
CA SER A 42 2.82 8.71 5.45
C SER A 42 2.75 7.20 5.26
N MET A 43 3.43 6.63 4.26
CA MET A 43 3.50 5.18 4.08
C MET A 43 4.26 4.49 5.21
N ALA A 44 5.35 5.06 5.70
CA ALA A 44 6.11 4.51 6.83
C ALA A 44 5.28 4.52 8.13
N LEU A 45 4.57 5.62 8.41
CA LEU A 45 3.68 5.73 9.56
C LEU A 45 2.50 4.76 9.46
N PHE A 46 1.86 4.70 8.30
CA PHE A 46 0.76 3.78 8.04
C PHE A 46 1.20 2.33 8.24
N PHE A 47 2.27 1.90 7.57
CA PHE A 47 2.75 0.52 7.65
C PHE A 47 3.23 0.14 9.05
N GLY A 48 3.92 1.05 9.75
CA GLY A 48 4.35 0.82 11.12
C GLY A 48 3.18 0.65 12.08
N MET A 49 2.14 1.47 11.95
CA MET A 49 0.91 1.35 12.75
C MET A 49 0.15 0.06 12.44
N ASP A 50 0.02 -0.31 11.16
CA ASP A 50 -0.64 -1.55 10.74
C ASP A 50 0.09 -2.78 11.31
N MET A 51 1.42 -2.82 11.20
CA MET A 51 2.24 -3.88 11.80
C MET A 51 2.06 -3.98 13.32
N LEU A 52 2.09 -2.86 14.04
CA LEU A 52 1.88 -2.83 15.49
C LEU A 52 0.50 -3.37 15.86
N PHE A 53 -0.53 -3.03 15.08
CA PHE A 53 -1.89 -3.51 15.28
C PHE A 53 -2.00 -5.02 15.02
N ASP A 54 -1.43 -5.52 13.93
CA ASP A 54 -1.42 -6.93 13.57
C ASP A 54 -0.65 -7.79 14.59
N PHE A 55 0.52 -7.33 15.03
CA PHE A 55 1.26 -7.98 16.12
C PHE A 55 0.49 -7.95 17.44
N GLY A 56 -0.25 -6.87 17.71
CA GLY A 56 -1.16 -6.76 18.85
C GLY A 56 -2.27 -7.81 18.83
N ILE A 57 -2.86 -8.08 17.66
CA ILE A 57 -3.87 -9.14 17.47
C ILE A 57 -3.25 -10.54 17.64
N LEU A 58 -2.03 -10.75 17.13
CA LEU A 58 -1.35 -12.03 17.24
C LEU A 58 -0.88 -12.34 18.67
N SER A 59 -0.55 -11.30 19.45
CA SER A 59 0.00 -11.39 20.80
C SER A 59 -1.09 -11.50 21.87
N ARG A 60 -1.15 -12.66 22.55
CA ARG A 60 -2.10 -12.89 23.66
C ARG A 60 -1.88 -11.95 24.85
N ARG A 61 -0.67 -11.44 25.04
CA ARG A 61 -0.31 -10.54 26.15
C ARG A 61 -0.86 -9.12 25.98
N MET A 62 -1.18 -8.73 24.74
CA MET A 62 -1.69 -7.40 24.41
C MET A 62 -3.22 -7.37 24.22
N ALA A 63 -3.89 -8.52 24.27
CA ALA A 63 -5.35 -8.62 24.06
C ALA A 63 -6.16 -7.63 24.92
N GLY A 64 -5.81 -7.47 26.20
CA GLY A 64 -6.51 -6.54 27.11
C GLY A 64 -6.23 -5.05 26.86
N LYS A 65 -5.17 -4.70 26.12
CA LYS A 65 -4.81 -3.32 25.75
C LYS A 65 -5.16 -2.99 24.30
N LEU A 66 -5.63 -3.98 23.55
CA LEU A 66 -5.87 -3.87 22.11
C LEU A 66 -7.05 -2.94 21.80
N ALA A 67 -8.14 -3.01 22.56
CA ALA A 67 -9.32 -2.17 22.35
C ALA A 67 -9.04 -0.65 22.46
N PRO A 68 -8.43 -0.15 23.56
CA PRO A 68 -8.11 1.28 23.66
C PRO A 68 -7.02 1.72 22.68
N ALA A 69 -6.03 0.85 22.40
CA ALA A 69 -5.01 1.14 21.40
C ALA A 69 -5.60 1.24 19.98
N ALA A 70 -6.52 0.33 19.63
CA ALA A 70 -7.22 0.34 18.34
C ALA A 70 -8.01 1.62 18.14
N GLN A 71 -8.77 2.06 19.15
CA GLN A 71 -9.56 3.28 19.06
C GLN A 71 -8.69 4.52 18.81
N LEU A 72 -7.52 4.60 19.44
CA LEU A 72 -6.60 5.71 19.24
C LEU A 72 -5.84 5.63 17.91
N MET A 73 -5.53 4.41 17.44
CA MET A 73 -4.72 4.17 16.25
C MET A 73 -5.51 4.18 14.94
N VAL A 74 -6.81 3.85 14.95
CA VAL A 74 -7.62 3.73 13.73
C VAL A 74 -7.74 5.07 12.98
N GLN A 75 -7.97 6.17 13.68
CA GLN A 75 -8.09 7.50 13.05
C GLN A 75 -6.79 7.95 12.35
N PRO A 76 -5.62 7.98 13.02
CA PRO A 76 -4.37 8.33 12.35
C PRO A 76 -3.98 7.31 11.27
N LEU A 77 -4.32 6.03 11.42
CA LEU A 77 -4.08 5.02 10.39
C LEU A 77 -4.83 5.36 9.09
N HIS A 78 -6.12 5.67 9.17
CA HIS A 78 -6.92 6.07 8.00
C HIS A 78 -6.43 7.37 7.36
N ILE A 79 -6.02 8.36 8.17
CA ILE A 79 -5.47 9.61 7.66
C ILE A 79 -4.17 9.37 6.90
N ASN A 80 -3.23 8.62 7.48
CA ASN A 80 -1.96 8.31 6.82
C ASN A 80 -2.17 7.49 5.55
N LEU A 81 -3.11 6.53 5.55
CA LEU A 81 -3.48 5.79 4.35
C LEU A 81 -4.03 6.71 3.27
N ALA A 82 -4.93 7.63 3.61
CA ALA A 82 -5.52 8.58 2.66
C ALA A 82 -4.45 9.50 2.06
N ILE A 83 -3.57 10.06 2.89
CA ILE A 83 -2.47 10.92 2.42
C ILE A 83 -1.53 10.11 1.51
N ALA A 84 -1.16 8.89 1.90
CA ALA A 84 -0.31 8.03 1.10
C ALA A 84 -0.94 7.67 -0.26
N MET A 85 -2.24 7.38 -0.30
CA MET A 85 -2.97 7.13 -1.55
C MET A 85 -3.00 8.36 -2.45
N VAL A 86 -3.39 9.51 -1.93
CA VAL A 86 -3.47 10.77 -2.70
C VAL A 86 -2.09 11.15 -3.25
N THR A 87 -1.07 11.15 -2.40
CA THR A 87 0.31 11.45 -2.83
C THR A 87 0.86 10.42 -3.81
N GLY A 88 0.53 9.14 -3.64
CA GLY A 88 0.92 8.07 -4.56
C GLY A 88 0.30 8.23 -5.94
N VAL A 89 -0.98 8.61 -6.01
CA VAL A 89 -1.67 8.93 -7.25
C VAL A 89 -1.05 10.15 -7.93
N ILE A 90 -0.76 11.21 -7.17
CA ILE A 90 -0.09 12.41 -7.71
C ILE A 90 1.29 12.07 -8.29
N LEU A 91 2.08 11.25 -7.59
CA LEU A 91 3.38 10.79 -8.08
C LEU A 91 3.27 9.92 -9.33
N PHE A 92 2.20 9.15 -9.47
CA PHE A 92 1.94 8.39 -10.69
C PHE A 92 1.61 9.32 -11.87
N PHE A 93 0.78 10.34 -11.67
CA PHE A 93 0.46 11.33 -12.71
C PHE A 93 1.62 12.26 -13.07
N TYR A 94 2.63 12.38 -12.21
CA TYR A 94 3.83 13.15 -12.52
C TYR A 94 4.62 12.55 -13.69
N ASP A 95 4.78 11.22 -13.73
CA ASP A 95 5.45 10.54 -14.83
C ASP A 95 4.80 9.16 -15.10
N PRO A 96 3.60 9.17 -15.71
CA PRO A 96 2.82 7.96 -15.90
C PRO A 96 3.49 7.01 -16.89
N VAL A 97 4.24 7.53 -17.86
CA VAL A 97 4.94 6.72 -18.86
C VAL A 97 6.14 6.00 -18.24
N HIS A 98 6.96 6.67 -17.42
CA HIS A 98 8.11 6.04 -16.79
C HIS A 98 7.71 5.02 -15.71
N ILE A 99 6.66 5.31 -14.96
CA ILE A 99 6.20 4.46 -13.85
C ILE A 99 5.30 3.32 -14.38
N GLY A 100 4.42 3.60 -15.34
CA GLY A 100 3.43 2.66 -15.88
C GLY A 100 3.95 1.71 -16.96
N SER A 101 5.07 2.04 -17.61
CA SER A 101 5.74 1.12 -18.56
C SER A 101 6.41 -0.07 -17.86
N ARG A 102 6.62 0.02 -16.55
CA ARG A 102 7.21 -1.04 -15.74
C ARG A 102 6.12 -2.06 -15.35
N ALA A 103 6.44 -3.34 -15.55
CA ALA A 103 5.51 -4.46 -15.31
C ALA A 103 5.11 -4.65 -13.83
N TYR A 104 5.81 -4.00 -12.90
CA TYR A 104 5.61 -4.17 -11.45
C TYR A 104 4.53 -3.25 -10.86
N LEU A 105 4.06 -2.25 -11.62
CA LEU A 105 3.00 -1.35 -11.15
C LEU A 105 1.65 -2.07 -10.99
N THR A 106 1.26 -2.89 -11.97
CA THR A 106 -0.05 -3.57 -11.95
C THR A 106 -0.17 -4.60 -10.81
N PRO A 107 0.84 -5.46 -10.54
CA PRO A 107 0.84 -6.29 -9.33
C PRO A 107 0.77 -5.47 -8.05
N LYS A 108 1.45 -4.31 -7.98
CA LYS A 108 1.37 -3.41 -6.83
C LYS A 108 -0.07 -2.90 -6.63
N LEU A 109 -0.74 -2.45 -7.69
CA LEU A 109 -2.13 -1.98 -7.62
C LEU A 109 -3.08 -3.11 -7.21
N LEU A 110 -2.92 -4.32 -7.77
CA LEU A 110 -3.70 -5.49 -7.37
C LEU A 110 -3.51 -5.81 -5.88
N LEU A 111 -2.27 -5.85 -5.40
CA LEU A 111 -1.98 -6.09 -3.98
C LEU A 111 -2.58 -5.01 -3.07
N ILE A 112 -2.54 -3.74 -3.49
CA ILE A 112 -3.19 -2.65 -2.75
C ILE A 112 -4.71 -2.86 -2.70
N THR A 113 -5.35 -3.20 -3.82
CA THR A 113 -6.81 -3.46 -3.83
C THR A 113 -7.18 -4.64 -2.93
N LEU A 114 -6.40 -5.73 -2.96
CA LEU A 114 -6.59 -6.87 -2.07
C LEU A 114 -6.36 -6.50 -0.61
N ALA A 115 -5.36 -5.67 -0.32
CA ALA A 115 -5.09 -5.18 1.04
C ALA A 115 -6.24 -4.31 1.57
N MET A 116 -6.81 -3.43 0.74
CA MET A 116 -7.98 -2.62 1.12
C MET A 116 -9.22 -3.48 1.36
N LEU A 117 -9.47 -4.50 0.54
CA LEU A 117 -10.57 -5.45 0.74
C LEU A 117 -10.38 -6.24 2.05
N ASN A 118 -9.17 -6.71 2.33
CA ASN A 118 -8.84 -7.38 3.59
C ASN A 118 -9.02 -6.45 4.79
N ALA A 119 -8.56 -5.20 4.70
CA ALA A 119 -8.74 -4.21 5.75
C ALA A 119 -10.22 -3.93 6.02
N TRP A 120 -11.06 -3.82 4.98
CA TRP A 120 -12.50 -3.65 5.14
C TRP A 120 -13.17 -4.86 5.82
N TRP A 121 -12.76 -6.07 5.44
CA TRP A 121 -13.22 -7.30 6.10
C TRP A 121 -12.80 -7.38 7.57
N CYS A 122 -11.53 -7.08 7.87
CA CYS A 122 -10.99 -7.02 9.23
C CYS A 122 -11.68 -5.96 10.07
N HIS A 123 -11.96 -4.78 9.51
CA HIS A 123 -12.74 -3.75 10.19
C HIS A 123 -14.13 -4.29 10.57
N ARG A 124 -14.84 -4.92 9.64
CA ARG A 124 -16.19 -5.45 9.92
C ARG A 124 -16.19 -6.65 10.86
N SER A 125 -15.19 -7.53 10.80
CA SER A 125 -15.15 -8.77 11.58
C SER A 125 -14.48 -8.61 12.95
N VAL A 126 -13.46 -7.76 13.08
CA VAL A 126 -12.65 -7.62 14.29
C VAL A 126 -13.09 -6.40 15.09
N TYR A 127 -13.18 -5.22 14.46
CA TYR A 127 -13.55 -3.98 15.18
C TYR A 127 -14.98 -4.06 15.75
N LEU A 128 -15.94 -4.57 14.96
CA LEU A 128 -17.32 -4.75 15.42
C LEU A 128 -17.45 -5.80 16.56
N SER A 129 -16.60 -6.83 16.55
CA SER A 129 -16.59 -7.87 17.58
C SER A 129 -15.94 -7.39 18.88
N VAL A 130 -14.88 -6.57 18.76
CA VAL A 130 -14.24 -5.90 19.90
C VAL A 130 -15.17 -4.87 20.53
N LEU A 131 -15.91 -4.09 19.73
CA LEU A 131 -16.93 -3.16 20.23
C LEU A 131 -18.09 -3.87 20.95
N ARG A 132 -18.41 -5.10 20.57
CA ARG A 132 -19.45 -5.94 21.21
C ARG A 132 -18.97 -6.66 22.48
N GLY A 133 -17.73 -6.42 22.93
CA GLY A 133 -17.20 -6.96 24.19
C GLY A 133 -16.64 -8.39 24.10
N CYS A 134 -16.48 -8.95 22.89
CA CYS A 134 -15.74 -10.20 22.73
C CYS A 134 -14.24 -9.92 22.81
N ASN A 135 -13.69 -10.04 24.02
CA ASN A 135 -12.28 -9.74 24.33
C ASN A 135 -11.29 -10.80 23.81
N THR A 136 -11.76 -11.80 23.07
CA THR A 136 -10.92 -12.86 22.49
C THR A 136 -10.72 -12.60 21.00
N PRO A 137 -9.46 -12.49 20.53
CA PRO A 137 -9.18 -12.38 19.10
C PRO A 137 -9.67 -13.66 18.41
N SER A 138 -10.69 -13.54 17.58
CA SER A 138 -11.24 -14.66 16.81
C SER A 138 -10.17 -15.22 15.86
N LEU A 139 -10.22 -16.52 15.58
CA LEU A 139 -9.33 -17.18 14.61
C LEU A 139 -9.31 -16.43 13.26
N HIS A 140 -10.47 -15.92 12.84
CA HIS A 140 -10.64 -15.08 11.66
C HIS A 140 -9.86 -13.77 11.72
N GLY A 141 -9.80 -13.11 12.89
CA GLY A 141 -9.02 -11.89 13.08
C GLY A 141 -7.51 -12.12 12.98
N ARG A 142 -7.01 -13.26 13.48
CA ARG A 142 -5.58 -13.61 13.37
C ARG A 142 -5.17 -13.94 11.94
N ILE A 143 -6.03 -14.62 11.19
CA ILE A 143 -5.83 -14.89 9.76
C ILE A 143 -5.82 -13.57 8.98
N GLY A 144 -6.78 -12.69 9.24
CA GLY A 144 -6.87 -11.38 8.59
C GLY A 144 -5.65 -10.48 8.84
N ALA A 145 -5.13 -10.46 10.07
CA ALA A 145 -3.89 -9.76 10.42
C ALA A 145 -2.67 -10.32 9.67
N CYS A 146 -2.51 -11.65 9.64
CA CYS A 146 -1.44 -12.28 8.88
C CYS A 146 -1.53 -11.98 7.37
N LEU A 147 -2.75 -11.98 6.82
CA LEU A 147 -3.00 -11.64 5.43
C LEU A 147 -2.64 -10.17 5.14
N SER A 148 -2.99 -9.25 6.05
CA SER A 148 -2.66 -7.82 5.93
C SER A 148 -1.15 -7.61 5.86
N LEU A 149 -0.41 -8.20 6.81
CA LEU A 149 1.06 -8.18 6.82
C LEU A 149 1.65 -8.70 5.51
N CYS A 150 1.20 -9.86 5.01
CA CYS A 150 1.69 -10.42 3.77
C CYS A 150 1.39 -9.51 2.55
N LEU A 151 0.18 -8.96 2.48
CA LEU A 151 -0.23 -8.10 1.37
C LEU A 151 0.57 -6.80 1.35
N TRP A 152 0.66 -6.09 2.47
CA TRP A 152 1.42 -4.83 2.56
C TRP A 152 2.93 -5.03 2.37
N THR A 153 3.49 -6.13 2.88
CA THR A 153 4.88 -6.49 2.60
C THR A 153 5.09 -6.73 1.11
N GLY A 154 4.15 -7.43 0.44
CA GLY A 154 4.16 -7.61 -1.01
C GLY A 154 4.10 -6.28 -1.77
N VAL A 155 3.26 -5.33 -1.33
CA VAL A 155 3.17 -3.98 -1.91
C VAL A 155 4.52 -3.26 -1.82
N MET A 156 5.21 -3.34 -0.68
CA MET A 156 6.53 -2.72 -0.50
C MET A 156 7.59 -3.37 -1.40
N VAL A 157 7.65 -4.70 -1.46
CA VAL A 157 8.58 -5.43 -2.33
C VAL A 157 8.37 -5.05 -3.79
N MET A 158 7.12 -5.04 -4.27
CA MET A 158 6.84 -4.62 -5.65
C MET A 158 7.15 -3.15 -5.89
N SER A 159 7.01 -2.30 -4.88
CA SER A 159 7.40 -0.89 -4.98
C SER A 159 8.91 -0.71 -5.11
N CYS A 160 9.73 -1.48 -4.38
CA CYS A 160 11.19 -1.47 -4.52
C CYS A 160 11.64 -1.99 -5.88
N LEU A 161 11.10 -3.15 -6.30
CA LEU A 161 11.36 -3.72 -7.63
C LEU A 161 10.97 -2.75 -8.76
N ASN A 162 9.90 -1.99 -8.58
CA ASN A 162 9.50 -0.97 -9.54
C ASN A 162 10.46 0.21 -9.59
N SER A 163 11.16 0.56 -8.51
CA SER A 163 12.15 1.64 -8.48
C SER A 163 13.49 1.23 -9.09
N GLU A 164 13.99 0.04 -8.75
CA GLU A 164 15.33 -0.42 -9.14
C GLU A 164 15.47 -0.64 -10.66
N GLY A 165 14.36 -0.90 -11.36
CA GLY A 165 14.37 -1.21 -12.78
C GLY A 165 14.99 -2.57 -13.06
N VAL A 166 14.85 -3.06 -14.29
CA VAL A 166 15.47 -4.35 -14.67
C VAL A 166 16.99 -4.21 -14.52
N PRO A 167 17.70 -5.13 -13.85
CA PRO A 167 19.15 -5.05 -13.73
C PRO A 167 19.76 -4.92 -15.12
N LYS A 168 20.51 -3.83 -15.38
CA LYS A 168 21.18 -3.57 -16.66
C LYS A 168 22.16 -4.70 -17.06
N VAL A 169 22.46 -5.62 -16.15
CA VAL A 169 23.25 -6.83 -16.37
C VAL A 169 22.61 -7.79 -17.39
N PHE A 170 21.28 -7.73 -17.58
CA PHE A 170 20.57 -8.55 -18.58
C PHE A 170 20.43 -7.88 -19.96
N LEU A 171 21.09 -6.75 -20.19
CA LEU A 171 21.11 -6.02 -21.47
C LEU A 171 22.44 -6.14 -22.22
N ARG A 172 23.22 -7.21 -21.97
CA ARG A 172 24.33 -7.60 -22.84
C ARG A 172 23.90 -8.62 -23.87
#